data_AF-A0A929G6Y2-F1
#
_entry.id   AF-A0A929G6Y2-F1
#
_cell.length_a   1.000
_cell.length_b   1.000
_cell.length_c   1.000
_cell.angle_alpha   90.00
_cell.angle_beta   90.00
_cell.angle_gamma   90.00
#
_symmetry.space_group_name_H-M   'P 1'
#
loop_
_entity.id
_entity.type
_entity.pdbx_description
1 polymer ?
#
loop_
_entity_poly.entity_id
_entity_poly.type
_entity_poly.pdbx_seq_one_letter_code
_entity_poly.pdbx_strand_id
1 'polypeptide(L)'
;LVSPHKRFSKRRQSDRVFAVERLIKQADNTGMQINPELERSLVEGFGLSPTGEDRFDAVVGLVGMLQIISAARYFSEPETEKFREIEGWIFGLASEKIIV
;
A
#
# COMPACT_ATOMS: atom_id res chain seq x y z
N LEU A 1 15.25 29.63 -3.74
CA LEU A 1 16.07 28.45 -3.39
C LEU A 1 15.13 27.27 -3.18
N VAL A 2 14.94 26.45 -4.22
CA VAL A 2 14.15 25.23 -4.10
C VAL A 2 15.05 24.17 -3.48
N SER A 3 14.82 23.81 -2.22
CA SER A 3 15.57 22.71 -1.59
C SER A 3 15.29 21.42 -2.36
N PRO A 4 16.31 20.59 -2.66
CA PRO A 4 16.11 19.32 -3.34
C PRO A 4 15.09 18.52 -2.52
N HIS A 5 14.01 18.07 -3.16
CA HIS A 5 12.97 17.28 -2.51
C HIS A 5 13.64 16.14 -1.74
N LYS A 6 13.59 16.24 -0.39
CA LYS A 6 14.14 15.22 0.49
C LYS A 6 13.49 13.89 0.11
N ARG A 7 14.28 12.91 -0.35
CA ARG A 7 13.75 11.62 -0.82
C ARG A 7 12.92 10.99 0.31
N PHE A 8 11.67 10.65 0.00
CA PHE A 8 10.78 9.92 0.89
C PHE A 8 11.39 8.56 1.24
N SER A 9 11.29 8.18 2.51
CA SER A 9 11.69 6.86 3.01
C SER A 9 10.67 6.38 4.03
N LYS A 10 10.01 5.25 3.76
CA LYS A 10 9.08 4.63 4.73
C LYS A 10 9.74 4.24 6.05
N ARG A 11 11.07 4.07 6.07
CA ARG A 11 11.87 3.88 7.30
C ARG A 11 11.90 5.12 8.19
N ARG A 12 11.67 6.31 7.64
CA ARG A 12 11.67 7.57 8.38
C ARG A 12 10.26 7.87 8.88
N GLN A 13 10.08 7.88 10.19
CA GLN A 13 8.78 8.14 10.82
C GLN A 13 8.18 9.49 10.39
N SER A 14 8.98 10.55 10.27
CA SER A 14 8.50 11.85 9.78
C SER A 14 7.93 11.80 8.36
N ASP A 15 8.50 10.96 7.49
CA ASP A 15 7.99 10.81 6.12
C ASP A 15 6.69 10.01 6.13
N ARG A 16 6.57 8.99 7.00
CA ARG A 16 5.29 8.28 7.21
C ARG A 16 4.19 9.22 7.68
N VAL A 17 4.46 10.04 8.70
CA VAL A 17 3.52 11.08 9.20
C VAL A 17 3.12 12.04 8.08
N PHE A 18 4.09 12.50 7.27
CA PHE A 18 3.83 13.36 6.12
C PHE A 18 2.89 12.72 5.08
N ALA A 19 2.88 11.40 4.95
CA ALA A 19 2.01 10.69 4.00
C ALA A 19 0.58 10.43 4.51
N VAL A 20 0.30 10.64 5.81
CA VAL A 20 -0.96 10.23 6.47
C VAL A 20 -2.18 10.90 5.84
N GLU A 21 -2.14 12.21 5.65
CA GLU A 21 -3.29 12.96 5.09
C GLU A 21 -3.71 12.40 3.74
N ARG A 22 -2.73 12.12 2.87
CA ARG A 22 -2.99 11.51 1.56
C ARG A 22 -3.56 10.11 1.70
N LEU A 23 -3.05 9.32 2.64
CA LEU A 23 -3.51 7.94 2.83
C LEU A 23 -4.94 7.88 3.37
N ILE A 24 -5.31 8.75 4.31
CA ILE A 24 -6.69 8.86 4.82
C ILE A 24 -7.63 9.25 3.68
N LYS A 25 -7.29 10.30 2.92
CA LYS A 25 -8.08 10.71 1.76
C LYS A 25 -8.25 9.59 0.72
N GLN A 26 -7.23 8.76 0.55
CA GLN A 26 -7.27 7.60 -0.34
C GLN A 26 -8.17 6.49 0.18
N ALA A 27 -8.22 6.28 1.50
CA ALA A 27 -9.09 5.32 2.15
C ALA A 27 -10.56 5.77 2.11
N ASP A 28 -10.85 7.07 2.26
CA ASP A 28 -12.21 7.61 2.20
C ASP A 28 -12.92 7.29 0.88
N ASN A 29 -12.17 7.25 -0.23
CA ASN A 29 -12.70 6.91 -1.55
C ASN A 29 -13.17 5.44 -1.66
N THR A 30 -12.84 4.58 -0.69
CA THR A 30 -13.22 3.16 -0.72
C THR A 30 -14.62 2.89 -0.16
N GLY A 31 -15.25 3.88 0.49
CA GLY A 31 -16.51 3.73 1.21
C GLY A 31 -16.38 2.99 2.56
N MET A 32 -15.15 2.67 2.99
CA MET A 32 -14.87 2.01 4.26
C MET A 32 -14.49 3.03 5.34
N GLN A 33 -14.75 2.69 6.61
CA GLN A 33 -14.40 3.54 7.75
C GLN A 33 -13.07 3.12 8.36
N ILE A 34 -12.21 4.10 8.67
CA ILE A 34 -10.98 3.86 9.43
C ILE A 34 -11.33 3.75 10.91
N ASN A 35 -10.86 2.67 11.55
CA ASN A 35 -10.98 2.52 13.00
C ASN A 35 -10.16 3.60 13.73
N PRO A 36 -10.68 4.24 14.81
CA PRO A 36 -9.96 5.30 15.54
C PRO A 36 -8.56 4.92 16.05
N GLU A 37 -8.32 3.67 16.42
CA GLU A 37 -7.01 3.17 16.86
C GLU A 37 -6.01 3.12 15.70
N LEU A 38 -6.49 2.74 14.51
CA LEU A 38 -5.69 2.76 13.28
C LEU A 38 -5.39 4.19 12.86
N GLU A 39 -6.37 5.10 12.94
CA GLU A 39 -6.18 6.52 12.65
C GLU A 39 -5.11 7.14 13.57
N ARG A 40 -5.17 6.86 14.87
CA ARG A 40 -4.13 7.32 15.81
C ARG A 40 -2.76 6.77 15.45
N SER A 41 -2.69 5.47 15.15
CA SER A 41 -1.44 4.82 14.72
C SER A 41 -0.88 5.45 13.44
N LEU A 42 -1.76 5.82 12.50
CA LEU A 42 -1.38 6.51 11.28
C LEU A 42 -0.80 7.89 11.58
N VAL A 43 -1.51 8.71 12.36
CA VAL A 43 -1.07 10.08 12.72
C VAL A 43 0.28 10.07 13.45
N GLU A 44 0.56 9.06 14.27
CA GLU A 44 1.85 8.87 14.94
C GLU A 44 2.93 8.27 14.03
N GLY A 45 2.58 7.90 12.80
CA GLY A 45 3.46 7.21 11.85
C GLY A 45 3.92 5.86 12.38
N PHE A 46 3.08 5.15 13.12
CA PHE A 46 3.36 3.87 13.79
C PHE A 46 4.54 3.91 14.78
N GLY A 47 4.84 5.09 15.31
CA GLY A 47 5.90 5.30 16.31
C GLY A 47 7.31 5.10 15.77
N LEU A 48 8.30 5.05 16.66
CA LEU A 48 9.73 4.97 16.33
C LEU A 48 10.27 3.53 16.25
N SER A 49 9.43 2.52 16.51
CA SER A 49 9.84 1.12 16.44
C SER A 49 10.38 0.77 15.05
N PRO A 50 11.43 -0.08 14.94
CA PRO A 50 11.87 -0.63 13.66
C PRO A 50 10.73 -1.31 12.87
N THR A 51 9.79 -1.95 13.58
CA THR A 51 8.61 -2.60 12.98
C THR A 51 7.49 -1.63 12.58
N GLY A 52 7.64 -0.33 12.87
CA GLY A 52 6.66 0.70 12.50
C GLY A 52 6.58 0.90 10.98
N GLU A 53 7.69 0.67 10.27
CA GLU A 53 7.70 0.65 8.80
C GLU A 53 6.77 -0.45 8.26
N ASP A 54 6.89 -1.67 8.77
CA ASP A 54 6.13 -2.82 8.27
C ASP A 54 4.63 -2.63 8.46
N ARG A 55 4.22 -2.11 9.63
CA ARG A 55 2.81 -1.80 9.92
C ARG A 55 2.26 -0.72 8.99
N PHE A 56 3.05 0.32 8.72
CA PHE A 56 2.68 1.35 7.77
C PHE A 56 2.53 0.80 6.35
N ASP A 57 3.52 0.00 5.90
CA ASP A 57 3.53 -0.61 4.58
C ASP A 57 2.33 -1.54 4.37
N ALA A 58 1.98 -2.32 5.39
CA ALA A 58 0.80 -3.19 5.38
C ALA A 58 -0.50 -2.39 5.18
N VAL A 59 -0.65 -1.24 5.85
CA VAL A 59 -1.85 -0.40 5.71
C VAL A 59 -1.89 0.30 4.35
N VAL A 60 -0.74 0.76 3.82
CA VAL A 60 -0.65 1.28 2.46
C VAL A 60 -1.07 0.23 1.43
N GLY A 61 -0.58 -1.01 1.57
CA GLY A 61 -0.97 -2.13 0.72
C GLY A 61 -2.46 -2.44 0.81
N LEU A 62 -3.02 -2.49 2.03
CA LEU A 62 -4.43 -2.72 2.27
C LEU A 62 -5.32 -1.64 1.63
N VAL A 63 -5.01 -0.36 1.82
CA VAL A 63 -5.76 0.74 1.18
C VAL A 63 -5.70 0.61 -0.35
N GLY A 64 -4.53 0.26 -0.90
CA GLY A 64 -4.39 0.00 -2.34
C GLY A 64 -5.31 -1.13 -2.84
N MET A 65 -5.38 -2.25 -2.13
CA MET A 65 -6.29 -3.36 -2.47
C MET A 65 -7.76 -2.96 -2.36
N LEU A 66 -8.13 -2.23 -1.29
CA LEU A 66 -9.50 -1.76 -1.09
C LEU A 66 -9.94 -0.80 -2.20
N GLN A 67 -9.05 0.06 -2.71
CA GLN A 67 -9.35 0.93 -3.85
C GLN A 67 -9.71 0.14 -5.12
N ILE A 68 -9.08 -1.02 -5.33
CA ILE A 68 -9.38 -1.90 -6.48
C ILE A 68 -10.74 -2.56 -6.27
N ILE A 69 -10.96 -3.18 -5.10
CA ILE A 69 -12.19 -3.93 -4.78
C ILE A 69 -13.42 -3.01 -4.76
N SER A 70 -13.27 -1.77 -4.29
CA SER A 70 -14.35 -0.76 -4.26
C SER A 70 -14.59 -0.08 -5.61
N ALA A 71 -13.88 -0.47 -6.68
CA ALA A 71 -13.87 0.20 -7.98
C ALA A 71 -13.50 1.70 -7.92
N ALA A 72 -12.92 2.16 -6.80
CA ALA A 72 -12.36 3.50 -6.67
C ALA A 72 -11.09 3.71 -7.51
N ARG A 73 -10.48 2.61 -7.97
CA ARG A 73 -9.33 2.59 -8.87
C ARG A 73 -9.42 1.40 -9.83
N TYR A 74 -9.29 1.68 -11.12
CA TYR A 74 -9.11 0.63 -12.12
C TYR A 74 -7.74 -0.03 -11.99
N PHE A 75 -7.70 -1.36 -12.05
CA PHE A 75 -6.48 -2.15 -12.08
C PHE A 75 -6.53 -3.13 -13.25
N SER A 76 -5.46 -3.16 -14.04
CA SER A 76 -5.22 -4.17 -15.07
C SER A 76 -4.01 -4.99 -14.66
N GLU A 77 -4.16 -6.31 -14.70
CA GLU A 77 -3.05 -7.22 -14.47
C GLU A 77 -2.00 -7.11 -15.59
N PRO A 78 -0.70 -7.15 -15.28
CA PRO A 78 0.33 -7.24 -16.32
C PRO A 78 0.17 -8.54 -17.13
N GLU A 79 0.06 -8.45 -18.45
CA GLU A 79 -0.22 -9.62 -19.32
C GLU A 79 1.02 -10.49 -19.62
N THR A 80 2.22 -10.03 -19.27
CA THR A 80 3.45 -10.72 -19.69
C THR A 80 3.82 -11.87 -18.77
N GLU A 81 4.18 -13.02 -19.35
CA GLU A 81 4.60 -14.23 -18.64
C GLU A 81 5.71 -13.98 -17.60
N LYS A 82 6.69 -13.15 -17.96
CA LYS A 82 7.81 -12.77 -17.07
C LYS A 82 7.36 -12.14 -15.75
N PHE A 83 6.23 -11.43 -15.75
CA PHE A 83 5.66 -10.88 -14.50
C PHE A 83 4.99 -11.97 -13.67
N ARG A 84 4.35 -12.97 -14.28
CA ARG A 84 3.78 -14.11 -13.56
C ARG A 84 4.85 -15.05 -12.99
N GLU A 85 6.00 -15.18 -13.67
CA GLU A 85 7.14 -15.94 -13.14
C GLU A 85 7.70 -15.35 -11.84
N ILE A 86 7.73 -14.02 -11.72
CA ILE A 86 8.30 -13.31 -10.56
C ILE A 86 7.24 -13.02 -9.50
N GLU A 87 6.08 -12.51 -9.91
CA GLU A 87 5.01 -12.00 -9.06
C GLU A 87 3.75 -12.89 -9.07
N GLY A 88 3.85 -14.12 -9.60
CA GLY A 88 2.72 -15.07 -9.62
C GLY A 88 2.22 -15.45 -8.24
N TRP A 89 3.00 -15.23 -7.18
CA TRP A 89 2.53 -15.35 -5.80
C TRP A 89 1.48 -14.29 -5.41
N ILE A 90 1.44 -13.15 -6.11
CA ILE A 90 0.39 -12.11 -6.00
C ILE A 90 -0.71 -12.34 -7.05
N PHE A 91 -0.31 -12.61 -8.29
CA PHE A 91 -1.20 -12.60 -9.47
C PHE A 91 -1.83 -13.96 -9.81
N GLY A 92 -1.43 -15.01 -9.13
CA GLY A 92 -1.70 -16.39 -9.52
C GLY A 92 -0.53 -16.94 -10.33
N LEU A 93 -0.02 -18.09 -9.89
CA LEU A 93 1.01 -18.82 -10.64
C LEU A 93 0.42 -19.18 -12.00
N ALA A 94 1.22 -19.06 -13.06
CA ALA A 94 0.85 -19.62 -14.35
C ALA A 94 0.51 -21.09 -14.09
N SER A 95 -0.75 -21.48 -14.33
CA SER A 95 -1.16 -22.86 -14.16
C SER A 95 -0.19 -23.70 -15.01
N GLU A 96 0.58 -24.58 -14.37
CA GLU A 96 1.17 -25.70 -15.11
C GLU A 96 0.00 -26.29 -15.89
N LYS A 97 0.15 -26.41 -17.22
CA LYS A 97 -0.80 -27.19 -18.00
C LYS A 97 -0.80 -28.58 -17.36
N ILE A 98 -1.79 -28.86 -16.52
CA ILE A 98 -2.11 -30.23 -16.17
C ILE A 98 -2.62 -30.81 -17.47
N ILE A 99 -1.72 -31.46 -18.20
CA ILE A 99 -2.09 -32.29 -19.33
C ILE A 99 -2.81 -33.48 -18.69
N VAL A 100 -4.14 -33.40 -18.67
CA VAL A 100 -5.02 -34.55 -18.40
C VAL A 100 -5.19 -35.32 -19.70
#